data_AF-A0A7C6V6I7-F1
#
_entry.id   AF-A0A7C6V6I7-F1
#
_cell.length_a   1.000
_cell.length_b   1.000
_cell.length_c   1.000
_cell.angle_alpha   90.00
_cell.angle_beta   90.00
_cell.angle_gamma   90.00
#
_symmetry.space_group_name_H-M   'P 1'
#
loop_
_entity.id
_entity.type
_entity.pdbx_description
1 polymer ?
#
loop_
_entity_poly.entity_id
_entity_poly.type
_entity_poly.pdbx_seq_one_letter_code
_entity_poly.pdbx_strand_id
1 'polypeptide(L)'
;MRINVVGLTHPVTTASRYLSAMPLPLQVLGASDTHVFCNEQGRLILFNDGHRECARFLSQFAIYLNRGVTWADRGLRSTTHHFDPLRGRGVWAWANAIQKCRQYFERALLLWQRGRRGKAMFMLGAAAHLVQDACVPHHACCKLFDGHLEYEKWAKKRKHYYRVWSGGLYNLGATPEEWVRANALVAREYYHLVCASSNEEGYHQATEILLPRAQCSTAGFFLYFYRYITGAASIS
;
A
#
# COMPACT_ATOMS: atom_id res chain seq x y z
N MET A 1 -11.89 57.25 -36.27
CA MET A 1 -12.59 56.80 -35.05
C MET A 1 -11.89 55.52 -34.58
N ARG A 2 -11.30 55.55 -33.38
CA ARG A 2 -10.40 54.50 -32.86
C ARG A 2 -11.19 53.25 -32.47
N ILE A 3 -10.78 52.09 -32.97
CA ILE A 3 -11.31 50.78 -32.56
C ILE A 3 -10.55 50.36 -31.31
N ASN A 4 -11.22 50.37 -30.15
CA ASN A 4 -10.65 49.84 -28.91
C ASN A 4 -10.75 48.32 -28.91
N VAL A 5 -9.59 47.66 -28.97
CA VAL A 5 -9.45 46.23 -28.68
C VAL A 5 -9.53 46.07 -27.16
N VAL A 6 -10.64 45.54 -26.67
CA VAL A 6 -10.78 45.14 -25.25
C VAL A 6 -9.94 43.89 -25.04
N GLY A 7 -8.87 44.02 -24.26
CA GLY A 7 -8.00 42.93 -23.88
C GLY A 7 -8.75 41.90 -23.03
N LEU A 8 -8.82 40.67 -23.53
CA LEU A 8 -9.18 39.48 -22.76
C LEU A 8 -8.02 39.17 -21.79
N THR A 9 -8.13 39.63 -20.54
CA THR A 9 -7.25 39.15 -19.46
C THR A 9 -7.82 37.86 -18.89
N HIS A 10 -7.06 36.77 -19.12
CA HIS A 10 -7.37 35.42 -18.70
C HIS A 10 -7.58 35.27 -17.18
N PRO A 11 -8.60 34.52 -16.72
CA PRO A 11 -8.78 34.16 -15.31
C PRO A 11 -7.93 32.94 -14.96
N VAL A 12 -6.60 33.04 -15.08
CA VAL A 12 -5.69 31.90 -14.78
C VAL A 12 -4.98 32.08 -13.43
N THR A 13 -5.11 33.24 -12.79
CA THR A 13 -4.31 33.55 -11.58
C THR A 13 -5.01 33.24 -10.25
N THR A 14 -6.31 32.96 -10.23
CA THR A 14 -7.02 32.68 -8.97
C THR A 14 -6.97 31.20 -8.58
N ALA A 15 -7.07 30.26 -9.55
CA ALA A 15 -7.00 28.82 -9.27
C ALA A 15 -5.62 28.36 -8.76
N SER A 16 -4.54 29.03 -9.22
CA SER A 16 -3.17 28.70 -8.82
C SER A 16 -2.89 29.00 -7.33
N ARG A 17 -3.52 30.03 -6.75
CA ARG A 17 -3.34 30.38 -5.33
C ARG A 17 -4.10 29.47 -4.35
N TYR A 18 -5.17 28.81 -4.79
CA TYR A 18 -5.91 27.86 -3.95
C TYR A 18 -5.22 26.49 -3.85
N LEU A 19 -4.42 26.10 -4.85
CA LEU A 19 -3.66 24.85 -4.82
C LEU A 19 -2.40 24.94 -3.95
N SER A 20 -1.90 26.15 -3.66
CA SER A 20 -0.68 26.37 -2.86
C SER A 20 -0.93 26.46 -1.34
N ALA A 21 -2.19 26.47 -0.88
CA ALA A 21 -2.53 26.67 0.52
C ALA A 21 -3.09 25.42 1.22
N MET A 22 -3.29 24.32 0.50
CA MET A 22 -3.66 23.05 1.12
C MET A 22 -2.37 22.34 1.56
N PRO A 23 -2.17 22.07 2.87
CA PRO A 23 -1.14 21.12 3.26
C PRO A 23 -1.53 19.79 2.60
N LEU A 24 -0.82 19.45 1.52
CA LEU A 24 -0.87 18.10 0.96
C LEU A 24 -0.66 17.15 2.15
N PRO A 25 -1.41 16.04 2.26
CA PRO A 25 -1.17 15.05 3.30
C PRO A 25 0.24 14.49 3.09
N LEU A 26 1.21 15.15 3.72
CA LEU A 26 2.60 14.78 3.68
C LEU A 26 2.70 13.65 4.71
N GLN A 27 2.30 12.45 4.28
CA GLN A 27 2.42 11.21 5.05
C GLN A 27 3.92 10.87 5.12
N VAL A 28 4.67 11.69 5.86
CA VAL A 28 6.10 11.61 5.98
C VAL A 28 6.41 11.36 7.45
N LEU A 29 7.14 10.27 7.71
CA LEU A 29 7.79 9.83 8.95
C LEU A 29 7.06 8.87 9.90
N GLY A 30 5.82 8.47 9.64
CA GLY A 30 5.06 7.57 10.53
C GLY A 30 5.22 6.07 10.21
N ALA A 31 4.48 5.61 9.21
CA ALA A 31 4.12 4.19 9.02
C ALA A 31 5.21 3.29 8.41
N SER A 32 6.24 3.85 7.77
CA SER A 32 7.28 3.08 7.04
C SER A 32 7.89 1.91 7.83
N ASP A 33 8.04 2.02 9.16
CA ASP A 33 8.61 0.93 9.96
C ASP A 33 7.63 -0.26 10.12
N THR A 34 6.33 0.00 10.09
CA THR A 34 5.29 -1.03 10.10
C THR A 34 5.28 -1.79 8.78
N HIS A 35 5.47 -1.09 7.65
CA HIS A 35 5.60 -1.71 6.33
C HIS A 35 6.83 -2.61 6.20
N VAL A 36 7.99 -2.13 6.67
CA VAL A 36 9.21 -2.94 6.73
C VAL A 36 9.01 -4.17 7.61
N PHE A 37 8.35 -4.02 8.76
CA PHE A 37 7.98 -5.14 9.62
C PHE A 37 7.08 -6.16 8.89
N CYS A 38 6.09 -5.74 8.11
CA CYS A 38 5.27 -6.64 7.31
C CYS A 38 6.08 -7.40 6.26
N ASN A 39 7.09 -6.77 5.63
CA ASN A 39 8.00 -7.48 4.71
C ASN A 39 8.83 -8.56 5.43
N GLU A 40 9.34 -8.25 6.61
CA GLU A 40 10.12 -9.19 7.43
C GLU A 40 9.27 -10.40 7.84
N GLN A 41 8.10 -10.13 8.39
CA GLN A 41 7.14 -11.14 8.81
C GLN A 41 6.65 -11.96 7.62
N GLY A 42 6.39 -11.34 6.47
CA GLY A 42 5.98 -12.06 5.27
C GLY A 42 7.01 -13.10 4.80
N ARG A 43 8.31 -12.77 4.86
CA ARG A 43 9.39 -13.74 4.55
C ARG A 43 9.48 -14.86 5.59
N LEU A 44 9.27 -14.53 6.87
CA LEU A 44 9.28 -15.51 7.95
C LEU A 44 8.12 -16.50 7.85
N ILE A 45 6.91 -16.00 7.59
CA ILE A 45 5.70 -16.80 7.34
C ILE A 45 5.95 -17.75 6.16
N LEU A 46 6.47 -17.24 5.03
CA LEU A 46 6.84 -18.10 3.89
C LEU A 46 7.82 -19.22 4.28
N PHE A 47 8.82 -18.91 5.10
CA PHE A 47 9.79 -19.91 5.53
C PHE A 47 9.14 -21.00 6.38
N ASN A 48 8.29 -20.60 7.33
CA ASN A 48 7.62 -21.49 8.27
C ASN A 48 6.52 -22.32 7.60
N ASP A 49 5.85 -21.78 6.59
CA ASP A 49 4.81 -22.47 5.80
C ASP A 49 5.39 -23.41 4.73
N GLY A 50 6.71 -23.59 4.70
CA GLY A 50 7.37 -24.53 3.79
C GLY A 50 7.78 -23.94 2.44
N HIS A 51 7.46 -22.68 2.14
CA HIS A 51 7.93 -21.95 0.96
C HIS A 51 9.37 -21.43 1.12
N ARG A 52 10.27 -22.31 1.62
CA ARG A 52 11.63 -21.97 2.05
C ARG A 52 12.50 -21.41 0.94
N GLU A 53 12.36 -21.89 -0.30
CA GLU A 53 13.12 -21.39 -1.45
C GLU A 53 12.75 -19.94 -1.77
N CYS A 54 11.45 -19.64 -1.84
CA CYS A 54 10.94 -18.29 -2.02
C CYS A 54 11.43 -17.37 -0.89
N ALA A 55 11.30 -17.81 0.37
CA ALA A 55 11.75 -17.03 1.52
C ALA A 55 13.25 -16.71 1.48
N ARG A 56 14.11 -17.71 1.21
CA ARG A 56 15.57 -17.52 1.10
C ARG A 56 15.92 -16.59 -0.06
N PHE A 57 15.28 -16.78 -1.22
CA PHE A 57 15.47 -15.93 -2.39
C PHE A 57 15.12 -14.46 -2.08
N LEU A 58 13.94 -14.19 -1.51
CA LEU A 58 13.52 -12.83 -1.16
C LEU A 58 14.41 -12.20 -0.08
N SER A 59 14.97 -13.02 0.81
CA SER A 59 15.88 -12.53 1.85
C SER A 59 17.18 -11.96 1.28
N GLN A 60 17.65 -12.47 0.15
CA GLN A 60 18.80 -11.88 -0.59
C GLN A 60 18.50 -10.46 -1.11
N PHE A 61 17.21 -10.13 -1.28
CA PHE A 61 16.76 -8.83 -1.77
C PHE A 61 16.06 -7.97 -0.70
N ALA A 62 16.15 -8.34 0.59
CA ALA A 62 15.43 -7.69 1.67
C ALA A 62 15.63 -6.16 1.71
N ILE A 63 16.86 -5.68 1.48
CA ILE A 63 17.15 -4.25 1.44
C ILE A 63 16.40 -3.52 0.31
N TYR A 64 16.23 -4.16 -0.85
CA TYR A 64 15.50 -3.56 -1.97
C TYR A 64 14.00 -3.56 -1.72
N LEU A 65 13.44 -4.64 -1.19
CA LEU A 65 12.04 -4.73 -0.79
C LEU A 65 11.70 -3.64 0.23
N ASN A 66 12.53 -3.49 1.26
CA ASN A 66 12.33 -2.50 2.32
C ASN A 66 12.50 -1.07 1.79
N ARG A 67 13.47 -0.81 0.90
CA ARG A 67 13.57 0.50 0.23
C ARG A 67 12.36 0.82 -0.64
N GLY A 68 11.82 -0.19 -1.33
CA GLY A 68 10.64 -0.06 -2.18
C GLY A 68 9.39 0.31 -1.39
N VAL A 69 9.14 -0.42 -0.29
CA VAL A 69 7.96 -0.19 0.56
C VAL A 69 8.02 1.22 1.17
N THR A 70 9.14 1.63 1.74
CA THR A 70 9.34 2.98 2.29
C THR A 70 9.29 4.09 1.24
N TRP A 71 9.63 3.80 -0.02
CA TRP A 71 9.63 4.81 -1.09
C TRP A 71 8.22 5.18 -1.54
N ALA A 72 7.28 4.24 -1.49
CA ALA A 72 5.89 4.46 -1.88
C ALA A 72 5.22 5.54 -1.00
N ASP A 73 5.53 5.57 0.31
CA ASP A 73 5.04 6.57 1.27
C ASP A 73 5.47 8.02 0.98
N ARG A 74 6.47 8.26 0.13
CA ARG A 74 7.09 9.59 0.03
C ARG A 74 6.44 10.49 -1.01
N GLY A 75 6.02 11.68 -0.57
CA GLY A 75 5.60 12.80 -1.42
C GLY A 75 4.22 12.59 -2.02
N LEU A 76 3.98 13.09 -3.24
CA LEU A 76 2.68 13.00 -3.92
C LEU A 76 2.18 11.56 -4.18
N ARG A 77 3.00 10.53 -3.96
CA ARG A 77 2.63 9.12 -4.15
C ARG A 77 1.61 8.63 -3.11
N SER A 78 1.68 9.13 -1.88
CA SER A 78 0.73 8.82 -0.79
C SER A 78 -0.72 9.16 -1.14
N THR A 79 -0.91 10.13 -2.04
CA THR A 79 -2.24 10.57 -2.48
C THR A 79 -3.04 9.47 -3.19
N THR A 80 -2.39 8.39 -3.64
CA THR A 80 -3.01 7.29 -4.38
C THR A 80 -3.20 6.00 -3.57
N HIS A 81 -2.93 6.02 -2.27
CA HIS A 81 -2.95 4.82 -1.42
C HIS A 81 -4.36 4.34 -1.02
N HIS A 82 -5.39 5.09 -1.41
CA HIS A 82 -6.76 4.84 -1.00
C HIS A 82 -7.54 4.08 -2.08
N PHE A 83 -8.42 3.18 -1.66
CA PHE A 83 -9.34 2.47 -2.54
C PHE A 83 -10.58 2.02 -1.77
N ASP A 84 -11.74 2.53 -2.15
CA ASP A 84 -13.04 2.05 -1.66
C ASP A 84 -13.48 0.85 -2.54
N PRO A 85 -13.53 -0.36 -1.98
CA PRO A 85 -13.82 -1.56 -2.75
C PRO A 85 -15.29 -1.70 -3.15
N LEU A 86 -16.22 -1.02 -2.48
CA LEU A 86 -17.63 -1.02 -2.89
C LEU A 86 -17.88 -0.05 -4.03
N ARG A 87 -17.18 1.09 -4.03
CA ARG A 87 -17.35 2.14 -5.06
C ARG A 87 -16.37 2.00 -6.22
N GLY A 88 -15.36 1.14 -6.11
CA GLY A 88 -14.36 0.90 -7.15
C GLY A 88 -13.44 2.09 -7.43
N ARG A 89 -13.31 3.05 -6.49
CA ARG A 89 -12.56 4.29 -6.70
C ARG A 89 -11.74 4.70 -5.47
N GLY A 90 -10.65 5.43 -5.70
CA GLY A 90 -9.86 6.06 -4.63
C GLY A 90 -10.43 7.42 -4.22
N VAL A 91 -9.68 8.17 -3.38
CA VAL A 91 -10.00 9.57 -3.06
C VAL A 91 -10.02 10.43 -4.31
N TRP A 92 -9.11 10.16 -5.25
CA TRP A 92 -9.06 10.80 -6.56
C TRP A 92 -9.61 9.86 -7.63
N ALA A 93 -10.49 10.38 -8.49
CA ALA A 93 -11.13 9.58 -9.54
C ALA A 93 -10.12 9.02 -10.58
N TRP A 94 -8.96 9.66 -10.73
CA TRP A 94 -7.97 9.35 -11.76
C TRP A 94 -6.82 8.43 -11.29
N ALA A 95 -6.74 8.10 -9.99
CA ALA A 95 -5.73 7.19 -9.47
C ALA A 95 -6.14 6.56 -8.14
N ASN A 96 -5.95 5.24 -8.03
CA ASN A 96 -6.23 4.48 -6.81
C ASN A 96 -5.15 3.42 -6.52
N ALA A 97 -5.21 2.85 -5.30
CA ALA A 97 -4.22 1.90 -4.81
C ALA A 97 -4.12 0.65 -5.71
N ILE A 98 -5.25 0.20 -6.25
CA ILE A 98 -5.34 -0.95 -7.14
C ILE A 98 -4.52 -0.74 -8.43
N GLN A 99 -4.78 0.35 -9.15
CA GLN A 99 -4.07 0.67 -10.40
C GLN A 99 -2.58 0.86 -10.16
N LYS A 100 -2.20 1.48 -9.03
CA LYS A 100 -0.81 1.68 -8.67
C LYS A 100 -0.10 0.38 -8.30
N CYS A 101 -0.78 -0.52 -7.59
CA CYS A 101 -0.24 -1.83 -7.27
C CYS A 101 0.08 -2.61 -8.55
N ARG A 102 -0.86 -2.66 -9.50
CA ARG A 102 -0.65 -3.25 -10.83
C ARG A 102 0.57 -2.64 -11.53
N GLN A 103 0.62 -1.31 -11.65
CA GLN A 103 1.74 -0.60 -12.31
C GLN A 103 3.09 -0.96 -11.69
N TYR A 104 3.19 -1.01 -10.37
CA TYR A 104 4.43 -1.37 -9.68
C TYR A 104 4.78 -2.86 -9.85
N PHE A 105 3.79 -3.73 -9.80
CA PHE A 105 3.98 -5.17 -10.00
C PHE A 105 4.44 -5.51 -11.42
N GLU A 106 3.76 -5.00 -12.45
CA GLU A 106 4.16 -5.18 -13.85
C GLU A 106 5.55 -4.59 -14.12
N ARG A 107 5.86 -3.44 -13.52
CA ARG A 107 7.19 -2.85 -13.62
C ARG A 107 8.26 -3.72 -12.96
N ALA A 108 7.95 -4.36 -11.84
CA ALA A 108 8.84 -5.31 -11.19
C ALA A 108 9.15 -6.50 -12.11
N LEU A 109 8.12 -7.09 -12.75
CA LEU A 109 8.28 -8.18 -13.71
C LEU A 109 9.14 -7.77 -14.91
N LEU A 110 8.86 -6.60 -15.51
CA LEU A 110 9.62 -6.08 -16.64
C LEU A 110 11.10 -5.85 -16.30
N LEU A 111 11.38 -5.31 -15.11
CA LEU A 111 12.75 -5.10 -14.64
C LEU A 111 13.45 -6.43 -14.37
N TRP A 112 12.73 -7.44 -13.88
CA TRP A 112 13.26 -8.78 -13.67
C TRP A 112 13.70 -9.43 -14.99
N GLN A 113 12.82 -9.41 -16.00
CA GLN A 113 13.10 -9.92 -17.35
C GLN A 113 14.33 -9.25 -17.98
N ARG A 114 14.58 -7.98 -17.67
CA ARG A 114 15.75 -7.22 -18.14
C ARG A 114 17.02 -7.45 -17.30
N GLY A 115 17.02 -8.43 -16.41
CA GLY A 115 18.16 -8.75 -15.52
C GLY A 115 18.40 -7.73 -14.40
N ARG A 116 17.54 -6.72 -14.24
CA ARG A 116 17.70 -5.64 -13.24
C ARG A 116 17.11 -6.04 -11.89
N ARG A 117 17.59 -7.14 -11.32
CA ARG A 117 17.00 -7.84 -10.16
C ARG A 117 16.74 -6.95 -8.94
N GLY A 118 17.71 -6.16 -8.50
CA GLY A 118 17.52 -5.26 -7.36
C GLY A 118 16.44 -4.19 -7.60
N LYS A 119 16.35 -3.65 -8.83
CA LYS A 119 15.29 -2.69 -9.20
C LYS A 119 13.92 -3.37 -9.29
N ALA A 120 13.87 -4.62 -9.75
CA ALA A 120 12.64 -5.41 -9.75
C ALA A 120 12.10 -5.58 -8.32
N MET A 121 12.96 -5.98 -7.38
CA MET A 121 12.58 -6.18 -5.98
C MET A 121 12.21 -4.88 -5.27
N PHE A 122 12.83 -3.77 -5.66
CA PHE A 122 12.40 -2.45 -5.22
C PHE A 122 10.95 -2.14 -5.65
N MET A 123 10.61 -2.39 -6.91
CA MET A 123 9.24 -2.16 -7.40
C MET A 123 8.24 -3.15 -6.79
N LEU A 124 8.65 -4.39 -6.50
CA LEU A 124 7.84 -5.34 -5.75
C LEU A 124 7.57 -4.83 -4.33
N GLY A 125 8.57 -4.26 -3.65
CA GLY A 125 8.40 -3.62 -2.35
C GLY A 125 7.38 -2.47 -2.42
N ALA A 126 7.43 -1.64 -3.46
CA ALA A 126 6.46 -0.58 -3.67
C ALA A 126 5.04 -1.10 -3.98
N ALA A 127 4.90 -2.24 -4.67
CA ALA A 127 3.59 -2.88 -4.87
C ALA A 127 3.04 -3.47 -3.56
N ALA A 128 3.89 -4.13 -2.77
CA ALA A 128 3.55 -4.71 -1.47
C ALA A 128 3.09 -3.63 -0.47
N HIS A 129 3.64 -2.42 -0.56
CA HIS A 129 3.16 -1.25 0.19
C HIS A 129 1.65 -1.09 0.08
N LEU A 130 1.12 -1.11 -1.16
CA LEU A 130 -0.30 -0.89 -1.41
C LEU A 130 -1.17 -2.07 -0.99
N VAL A 131 -0.62 -3.29 -1.01
CA VAL A 131 -1.27 -4.48 -0.42
C VAL A 131 -1.39 -4.34 1.10
N GLN A 132 -0.38 -3.75 1.74
CA GLN A 132 -0.34 -3.51 3.19
C GLN A 132 -1.25 -2.34 3.60
N ASP A 133 -1.21 -1.22 2.86
CA ASP A 133 -2.10 -0.07 3.10
C ASP A 133 -3.58 -0.44 2.97
N ALA A 134 -3.91 -1.36 2.07
CA ALA A 134 -5.28 -1.87 1.95
C ALA A 134 -5.78 -2.60 3.22
N CYS A 135 -4.91 -2.94 4.17
CA CYS A 135 -5.29 -3.45 5.48
C CYS A 135 -5.55 -2.33 6.51
N VAL A 136 -5.34 -1.06 6.19
CA VAL A 136 -5.65 0.07 7.09
C VAL A 136 -7.07 0.56 6.79
N PRO A 137 -7.97 0.65 7.78
CA PRO A 137 -9.37 1.01 7.52
C PRO A 137 -9.55 2.40 6.89
N HIS A 138 -8.71 3.38 7.24
CA HIS A 138 -8.74 4.72 6.65
C HIS A 138 -8.45 4.71 5.14
N HIS A 139 -7.45 3.94 4.70
CA HIS A 139 -7.12 3.77 3.28
C HIS A 139 -8.26 3.08 2.52
N ALA A 140 -8.85 2.04 3.12
CA ALA A 140 -9.98 1.29 2.54
C ALA A 140 -11.31 2.09 2.50
N CYS A 141 -11.46 3.10 3.36
CA CYS A 141 -12.64 3.98 3.39
C CYS A 141 -12.42 5.34 2.71
N CYS A 142 -11.24 5.56 2.10
CA CYS A 142 -10.87 6.85 1.49
C CYS A 142 -10.91 8.03 2.49
N LYS A 143 -10.43 7.82 3.71
CA LYS A 143 -10.46 8.79 4.82
C LYS A 143 -9.06 9.32 5.10
N LEU A 144 -8.78 10.55 4.64
CA LEU A 144 -7.48 11.19 4.83
C LEU A 144 -7.23 11.65 6.28
N PHE A 145 -8.29 12.02 6.99
CA PHE A 145 -8.26 12.49 8.37
C PHE A 145 -9.08 11.53 9.26
N ASP A 146 -9.64 12.01 10.37
CA ASP A 146 -10.51 11.24 11.27
C ASP A 146 -9.76 10.15 12.07
N GLY A 147 -8.73 10.57 12.82
CA GLY A 147 -7.94 9.67 13.67
C GLY A 147 -6.87 8.86 12.93
N HIS A 148 -6.69 9.10 11.62
CA HIS A 148 -5.81 8.30 10.76
C HIS A 148 -4.36 8.24 11.25
N LEU A 149 -3.73 9.41 11.45
CA LEU A 149 -2.33 9.46 11.86
C LEU A 149 -2.14 8.99 13.30
N GLU A 150 -3.14 9.23 14.15
CA GLU A 150 -3.19 8.77 15.54
C GLU A 150 -3.18 7.24 15.60
N TYR A 151 -4.05 6.60 14.83
CA TYR A 151 -4.13 5.14 14.71
C TYR A 151 -2.84 4.55 14.13
N GLU A 152 -2.30 5.08 13.02
CA GLU A 152 -1.05 4.58 12.42
C GLU A 152 0.12 4.67 13.40
N LYS A 153 0.24 5.78 14.16
CA LYS A 153 1.27 5.95 15.20
C LYS A 153 1.07 4.98 16.36
N TRP A 154 -0.17 4.75 16.78
CA TRP A 154 -0.50 3.81 17.85
C TRP A 154 -0.11 2.38 17.46
N ALA A 155 -0.50 1.94 16.26
CA ALA A 155 -0.19 0.62 15.74
C ALA A 155 1.33 0.42 15.55
N LYS A 156 2.04 1.44 15.03
CA LYS A 156 3.50 1.41 14.87
C LYS A 156 4.24 1.06 16.15
N LYS A 157 3.83 1.64 17.27
CA LYS A 157 4.46 1.44 18.59
C LYS A 157 4.21 0.03 19.15
N ARG A 158 3.14 -0.62 18.72
CA ARG A 158 2.65 -1.90 19.26
C ARG A 158 2.74 -3.06 18.28
N LYS A 159 3.22 -2.84 17.05
CA LYS A 159 3.26 -3.83 15.96
C LYS A 159 3.84 -5.20 16.34
N HIS A 160 4.81 -5.23 17.25
CA HIS A 160 5.46 -6.47 17.67
C HIS A 160 4.57 -7.39 18.52
N TYR A 161 3.48 -6.89 19.12
CA TYR A 161 2.50 -7.71 19.83
C TYR A 161 1.60 -8.52 18.90
N TYR A 162 1.52 -8.14 17.62
CA TYR A 162 0.63 -8.74 16.63
C TYR A 162 1.38 -9.60 15.61
N ARG A 163 2.54 -10.14 15.98
CA ARG A 163 3.34 -10.99 15.09
C ARG A 163 2.61 -12.28 14.79
N VAL A 164 2.58 -12.64 13.51
CA VAL A 164 2.20 -13.98 13.05
C VAL A 164 3.45 -14.72 12.57
N TRP A 165 3.51 -16.03 12.83
CA TRP A 165 4.67 -16.86 12.49
C TRP A 165 4.43 -17.77 11.29
N SER A 166 3.18 -18.11 10.97
CA SER A 166 2.76 -19.03 9.90
C SER A 166 1.33 -18.75 9.47
N GLY A 167 0.85 -19.35 8.39
CA GLY A 167 -0.53 -19.19 7.91
C GLY A 167 -0.71 -18.02 6.94
N GLY A 168 0.18 -17.92 5.94
CA GLY A 168 0.09 -16.93 4.88
C GLY A 168 -1.20 -17.04 4.06
N LEU A 169 -1.65 -15.90 3.51
CA LEU A 169 -2.84 -15.85 2.65
C LEU A 169 -2.39 -15.97 1.19
N TYR A 170 -2.39 -17.19 0.65
CA TYR A 170 -1.75 -17.49 -0.64
C TYR A 170 -2.63 -17.33 -1.89
N ASN A 171 -3.95 -17.25 -1.72
CA ASN A 171 -4.92 -17.27 -2.81
C ASN A 171 -5.94 -16.12 -2.69
N LEU A 172 -5.47 -14.88 -2.52
CA LEU A 172 -6.35 -13.71 -2.41
C LEU A 172 -6.86 -13.18 -3.77
N GLY A 173 -6.14 -13.48 -4.85
CA GLY A 173 -6.48 -13.01 -6.19
C GLY A 173 -5.55 -13.55 -7.26
N ALA A 174 -6.05 -13.59 -8.50
CA ALA A 174 -5.31 -13.94 -9.71
C ALA A 174 -4.61 -12.72 -10.34
N THR A 175 -4.92 -11.51 -9.89
CA THR A 175 -4.30 -10.26 -10.35
C THR A 175 -3.82 -9.42 -9.17
N PRO A 176 -2.75 -8.60 -9.28
CA PRO A 176 -2.29 -7.73 -8.19
C PRO A 176 -3.39 -6.84 -7.61
N GLU A 177 -4.32 -6.41 -8.45
CA GLU A 177 -5.50 -5.63 -8.12
C GLU A 177 -6.42 -6.32 -7.10
N GLU A 178 -6.63 -7.62 -7.26
CA GLU A 178 -7.52 -8.40 -6.40
C GLU A 178 -6.94 -8.58 -5.00
N TRP A 179 -5.61 -8.62 -4.85
CA TRP A 179 -4.96 -8.66 -3.54
C TRP A 179 -5.27 -7.40 -2.73
N VAL A 180 -5.15 -6.23 -3.35
CA VAL A 180 -5.51 -4.94 -2.75
C VAL A 180 -7.00 -4.90 -2.44
N ARG A 181 -7.87 -5.30 -3.38
CA ARG A 181 -9.33 -5.32 -3.18
C ARG A 181 -9.73 -6.22 -2.01
N ALA A 182 -9.20 -7.44 -1.96
CA ALA A 182 -9.53 -8.43 -0.93
C ALA A 182 -9.11 -7.96 0.47
N ASN A 183 -8.02 -7.21 0.58
CA ASN A 183 -7.62 -6.60 1.84
C ASN A 183 -8.53 -5.42 2.22
N ALA A 184 -8.80 -4.51 1.28
CA ALA A 184 -9.65 -3.35 1.51
C ALA A 184 -11.08 -3.74 1.92
N LEU A 185 -11.64 -4.81 1.35
CA LEU A 185 -12.96 -5.34 1.70
C LEU A 185 -13.06 -5.76 3.17
N VAL A 186 -11.98 -6.30 3.73
CA VAL A 186 -11.95 -6.67 5.16
C VAL A 186 -11.70 -5.44 6.02
N ALA A 187 -10.70 -4.63 5.68
CA ALA A 187 -10.28 -3.50 6.51
C ALA A 187 -11.37 -2.46 6.75
N ARG A 188 -12.19 -2.19 5.73
CA ARG A 188 -13.26 -1.18 5.83
C ARG A 188 -14.29 -1.47 6.94
N GLU A 189 -14.54 -2.74 7.25
CA GLU A 189 -15.53 -3.13 8.26
C GLU A 189 -15.11 -2.69 9.66
N TYR A 190 -13.81 -2.46 9.88
CA TYR A 190 -13.23 -2.05 11.16
C TYR A 190 -13.03 -0.54 11.27
N TYR A 191 -13.47 0.27 10.30
CA TYR A 191 -13.26 1.72 10.30
C TYR A 191 -13.83 2.41 11.55
N HIS A 192 -15.00 1.97 12.01
CA HIS A 192 -15.67 2.51 13.19
C HIS A 192 -14.87 2.33 14.50
N LEU A 193 -13.89 1.42 14.52
CA LEU A 193 -13.02 1.16 15.67
C LEU A 193 -11.77 2.04 15.69
N VAL A 194 -11.49 2.76 14.60
CA VAL A 194 -10.24 3.52 14.42
C VAL A 194 -10.45 4.99 14.03
N CYS A 195 -11.70 5.46 13.98
CA CYS A 195 -12.00 6.85 13.68
C CYS A 195 -11.66 7.79 14.86
N ALA A 196 -11.80 9.11 14.68
CA ALA A 196 -11.39 10.08 15.72
C ALA A 196 -12.18 9.96 17.03
N SER A 197 -13.39 9.40 17.00
CA SER A 197 -14.20 9.14 18.19
C SER A 197 -13.87 7.81 18.89
N SER A 198 -13.00 6.98 18.32
CA SER A 198 -12.60 5.70 18.90
C SER A 198 -11.54 5.86 19.99
N ASN A 199 -11.25 4.77 20.71
CA ASN A 199 -10.28 4.73 21.80
C ASN A 199 -9.21 3.63 21.54
N GLU A 200 -8.25 3.48 22.45
CA GLU A 200 -7.18 2.49 22.30
C GLU A 200 -7.69 1.03 22.29
N GLU A 201 -8.83 0.73 22.90
CA GLU A 201 -9.45 -0.60 22.86
C GLU A 201 -9.96 -0.92 21.46
N GLY A 202 -10.66 0.03 20.80
CA GLY A 202 -11.04 -0.09 19.40
C GLY A 202 -9.82 -0.24 18.47
N TYR A 203 -8.75 0.52 18.74
CA TYR A 203 -7.51 0.39 17.98
C TYR A 203 -6.91 -1.01 18.12
N HIS A 204 -6.94 -1.58 19.32
CA HIS A 204 -6.51 -2.96 19.56
C HIS A 204 -7.35 -3.97 18.79
N GLN A 205 -8.68 -3.89 18.89
CA GLN A 205 -9.62 -4.77 18.18
C GLN A 205 -9.46 -4.74 16.66
N ALA A 206 -9.20 -3.56 16.09
CA ALA A 206 -8.91 -3.47 14.66
C ALA A 206 -7.52 -4.05 14.32
N THR A 207 -6.50 -3.72 15.11
CA THR A 207 -5.11 -4.11 14.84
C THR A 207 -4.87 -5.61 15.00
N GLU A 208 -5.53 -6.25 15.96
CA GLU A 208 -5.40 -7.70 16.21
C GLU A 208 -5.88 -8.55 15.03
N ILE A 209 -6.74 -8.01 14.17
CA ILE A 209 -7.16 -8.67 12.93
C ILE A 209 -6.31 -8.20 11.75
N LEU A 210 -6.16 -6.89 11.59
CA LEU A 210 -5.70 -6.31 10.34
C LEU A 210 -4.18 -6.33 10.17
N LEU A 211 -3.41 -6.21 11.26
CA LEU A 211 -1.96 -6.30 11.17
C LEU A 211 -1.47 -7.73 10.92
N PRO A 212 -2.05 -8.78 11.53
CA PRO A 212 -1.87 -10.16 11.09
C PRO A 212 -2.21 -10.37 9.61
N ARG A 213 -3.37 -9.88 9.16
CA ARG A 213 -3.77 -9.97 7.76
C ARG A 213 -2.73 -9.35 6.82
N ALA A 214 -2.23 -8.16 7.13
CA ALA A 214 -1.20 -7.49 6.33
C ALA A 214 0.10 -8.31 6.20
N GLN A 215 0.52 -8.98 7.27
CA GLN A 215 1.67 -9.89 7.26
C GLN A 215 1.41 -11.11 6.37
N CYS A 216 0.27 -11.79 6.57
CA CYS A 216 -0.08 -13.00 5.85
C CYS A 216 -0.34 -12.73 4.36
N SER A 217 -0.99 -11.61 3.99
CA SER A 217 -1.18 -11.23 2.59
C SER A 217 0.14 -10.78 1.94
N THR A 218 1.06 -10.18 2.69
CA THR A 218 2.42 -9.87 2.18
C THR A 218 3.18 -11.15 1.84
N ALA A 219 3.13 -12.16 2.72
CA ALA A 219 3.70 -13.48 2.45
C ALA A 219 3.16 -14.07 1.13
N GLY A 220 1.83 -14.07 0.98
CA GLY A 220 1.19 -14.57 -0.23
C GLY A 220 1.55 -13.78 -1.49
N PHE A 221 1.56 -12.45 -1.40
CA PHE A 221 1.85 -11.58 -2.54
C PHE A 221 3.30 -11.75 -3.03
N PHE A 222 4.22 -11.97 -2.10
CA PHE A 222 5.60 -12.32 -2.41
C PHE A 222 5.74 -13.68 -3.10
N LEU A 223 5.04 -14.71 -2.63
CA LEU A 223 5.01 -16.01 -3.31
C LEU A 223 4.38 -15.89 -4.70
N TYR A 224 3.31 -15.12 -4.82
CA TYR A 224 2.64 -14.83 -6.07
C TYR A 224 3.61 -14.23 -7.09
N PHE A 225 4.36 -13.18 -6.74
CA PHE A 225 5.42 -12.64 -7.61
C PHE A 225 6.52 -13.66 -7.92
N TYR A 226 6.96 -14.42 -6.91
CA TYR A 226 8.01 -15.42 -7.07
C TYR A 226 7.64 -16.47 -8.13
N ARG A 227 6.38 -16.92 -8.13
CA ARG A 227 5.88 -17.87 -9.13
C ARG A 227 5.93 -17.34 -10.57
N TYR A 228 5.67 -16.04 -10.79
CA TYR A 228 5.84 -15.44 -12.12
C TYR A 228 7.28 -15.48 -12.60
N ILE A 229 8.23 -15.13 -11.72
CA ILE A 229 9.63 -15.01 -12.12
C ILE A 229 10.36 -16.35 -12.24
N THR A 230 9.80 -17.42 -11.68
CA THR A 230 10.28 -18.81 -11.86
C THR A 230 9.53 -19.58 -12.95
N GLY A 231 8.55 -18.96 -13.62
CA GLY A 231 7.77 -19.60 -14.69
C GLY A 231 6.67 -20.55 -14.20
N ALA A 232 6.35 -20.52 -12.90
CA ALA A 232 5.24 -21.29 -12.32
C ALA A 232 3.87 -20.60 -12.43
N ALA A 233 3.81 -19.37 -12.99
CA ALA A 233 2.60 -18.63 -13.32
C ALA A 233 2.77 -17.87 -14.64
N SER A 234 1.74 -17.86 -15.48
CA SER A 234 1.66 -17.11 -16.73
C SER A 234 0.83 -15.82 -16.56
N ILE A 235 1.18 -14.77 -17.32
CA ILE A 235 0.38 -13.53 -17.39
C ILE A 235 -0.81 -13.82 -18.30
N SER A 236 -2.03 -13.68 -17.80
CA SER A 236 -3.26 -13.67 -18.60
C SER A 236 -3.41 -12.35 -19.36
#